data_AF-A0A2L2YV72-F1
#
_entry.id   AF-A0A2L2YV72-F1
#
_cell.length_a   1.000
_cell.length_b   1.000
_cell.length_c   1.000
_cell.angle_alpha   90.00
_cell.angle_beta   90.00
_cell.angle_gamma   90.00
#
_symmetry.space_group_name_H-M   'P 1'
#
loop_
_entity.id
_entity.type
_entity.pdbx_description
1 polymer ?
#
loop_
_entity_poly.entity_id
_entity_poly.type
_entity_poly.pdbx_seq_one_letter_code
_entity_poly.pdbx_strand_id
1 'polypeptide(L)'
;QCNNCQNFGHTQRTCKSQPRYFKCAADHRSFQCHKDKTTPPKCCNCGEAHTANFTGCSIRPPRKGSRATPTITPPTTAGQAHRLVSIIKELKELLKNREVLQLLQAIMRES
;
A
#
# COMPACT_ATOMS: atom_id res chain seq x y z
N GLN A 1 12.89 -10.47 -1.60
CA GLN A 1 13.55 -10.05 -0.35
C GLN A 1 12.63 -10.44 0.79
N CYS A 2 13.17 -11.08 1.82
CA CYS A 2 12.41 -11.47 2.99
C CYS A 2 12.16 -10.24 3.87
N ASN A 3 10.90 -9.95 4.23
CA ASN A 3 10.56 -8.80 5.09
C ASN A 3 11.02 -8.98 6.54
N ASN A 4 11.33 -10.20 6.96
CA ASN A 4 11.83 -10.48 8.31
C ASN A 4 13.33 -10.19 8.42
N CYS A 5 14.16 -10.87 7.63
CA CYS A 5 15.63 -10.78 7.75
C CYS A 5 16.32 -9.99 6.62
N GLN A 6 15.57 -9.45 5.66
CA GLN A 6 16.07 -8.65 4.52
C GLN A 6 16.96 -9.38 3.50
N ASN A 7 17.24 -10.67 3.70
CA ASN A 7 17.98 -11.48 2.74
C ASN A 7 17.13 -11.81 1.50
N PHE A 8 17.81 -12.12 0.40
CA PHE A 8 17.18 -12.60 -0.82
C PHE A 8 16.97 -14.13 -0.80
N GLY A 9 16.23 -14.66 -1.77
CA GLY A 9 16.07 -16.10 -1.98
C GLY A 9 14.95 -16.80 -1.20
N HIS A 10 14.27 -16.12 -0.27
CA HIS A 10 13.14 -16.70 0.46
C HIS A 10 12.08 -15.67 0.85
N THR A 11 10.92 -16.15 1.34
CA THR A 11 9.80 -15.31 1.81
C THR A 11 9.76 -15.24 3.33
N GLN A 12 8.99 -14.29 3.88
CA GLN A 12 8.83 -14.17 5.33
C GLN A 12 8.26 -15.44 5.99
N ARG A 13 7.37 -16.17 5.30
CA ARG A 13 6.71 -17.38 5.83
C ARG A 13 7.70 -18.53 6.08
N THR A 14 8.73 -18.63 5.26
CA THR A 14 9.75 -19.68 5.35
C THR A 14 11.03 -19.19 6.03
N CYS A 15 11.00 -17.99 6.61
CA CYS A 15 12.16 -17.40 7.27
C CYS A 15 12.35 -17.97 8.68
N LYS A 16 13.57 -18.44 8.96
CA LYS A 16 13.98 -18.93 10.30
C LYS A 16 15.02 -18.02 10.97
N SER A 17 15.38 -16.91 10.32
CA SER A 17 16.39 -15.98 10.80
C SER A 17 15.80 -14.94 11.76
N GLN A 18 16.66 -14.30 12.55
CA GLN A 18 16.26 -13.16 13.37
C GLN A 18 15.77 -11.98 12.50
N PRO A 19 14.84 -11.15 13.03
CA PRO A 19 14.38 -9.98 12.32
C PRO A 19 15.50 -8.96 12.17
N ARG A 20 15.57 -8.33 11.01
CA ARG A 20 16.54 -7.29 10.71
C ARG A 20 15.83 -6.06 10.14
N TYR A 21 16.14 -4.89 10.69
CA TYR A 21 15.53 -3.66 10.23
C TYR A 21 16.23 -3.14 8.97
N PHE A 22 15.46 -2.97 7.89
CA PHE A 22 15.98 -2.69 6.54
C PHE A 22 16.70 -1.35 6.40
N LYS A 23 16.50 -0.40 7.32
CA LYS A 23 17.19 0.89 7.31
C LYS A 23 18.55 0.83 8.01
N CYS A 24 18.65 0.16 9.15
CA CYS A 24 19.87 0.21 9.96
C CYS A 24 20.72 -1.07 9.92
N ALA A 25 20.22 -2.14 9.29
CA ALA A 25 20.82 -3.47 9.22
C ALA A 25 21.04 -4.17 10.57
N ALA A 26 20.47 -3.66 11.67
CA ALA A 26 20.58 -4.27 12.99
C ALA A 26 19.49 -5.33 13.22
N ASP A 27 19.79 -6.30 14.10
CA ASP A 27 18.95 -7.45 14.40
C ASP A 27 17.81 -7.09 15.37
N HIS A 28 16.89 -6.26 14.88
CA HIS A 28 15.66 -5.89 15.57
C HIS A 28 14.53 -5.54 14.59
N ARG A 29 13.33 -5.37 15.13
CA ARG A 29 12.16 -4.85 14.39
C ARG A 29 12.18 -3.32 14.37
N SER A 30 11.44 -2.72 13.44
CA SER A 30 11.37 -1.26 13.27
C SER A 30 10.98 -0.50 14.55
N PHE A 31 10.12 -1.07 15.39
CA PHE A 31 9.66 -0.45 16.64
C PHE A 31 10.69 -0.47 17.77
N GLN A 32 11.75 -1.28 17.65
CA GLN A 32 12.84 -1.37 18.63
C GLN A 32 14.08 -0.59 18.15
N CYS A 33 13.99 0.11 17.01
CA CYS A 33 15.09 0.84 16.44
C CYS A 33 15.26 2.19 17.15
N HIS A 34 16.36 2.33 17.90
CA HIS A 34 16.74 3.58 18.57
C HIS A 34 17.62 4.49 17.70
N LYS A 35 17.90 4.12 16.44
CA LYS A 35 18.66 5.00 15.54
C LYS A 35 17.85 6.23 15.16
N ASP A 36 18.52 7.37 15.18
CA ASP A 36 17.98 8.62 14.66
C ASP A 36 17.67 8.50 13.16
N LYS A 37 16.61 9.18 12.73
CA LYS A 37 16.17 9.27 11.32
C LYS A 37 17.22 9.94 10.44
N THR A 38 18.15 10.69 11.03
CA THR A 38 19.27 11.36 10.36
C THR A 38 20.41 10.41 9.99
N THR A 39 20.48 9.23 10.61
CA THR A 39 21.56 8.29 10.35
C THR A 39 21.41 7.69 8.95
N PRO A 40 22.47 7.70 8.12
CA PRO A 40 22.43 7.08 6.80
C PRO A 40 22.01 5.61 6.88
N PRO A 41 21.17 5.12 5.95
CA PRO A 41 20.80 3.72 5.94
C PRO A 41 22.00 2.86 5.57
N LYS A 42 22.02 1.63 6.10
CA LYS A 42 23.02 0.62 5.76
C LYS A 42 22.36 -0.60 5.17
N CYS A 43 22.87 -1.06 4.03
CA CYS A 43 22.37 -2.27 3.40
C CYS A 43 22.90 -3.47 4.18
N CYS A 44 22.01 -4.31 4.70
CA CYS A 44 22.45 -5.52 5.42
C CYS A 44 23.07 -6.59 4.52
N ASN A 45 22.86 -6.46 3.21
CA ASN A 45 23.32 -7.44 2.24
C ASN A 45 24.71 -7.03 1.70
N CYS A 46 24.93 -5.76 1.29
CA CYS A 46 26.20 -5.30 0.70
C CYS A 46 27.01 -4.33 1.56
N GLY A 47 26.46 -3.84 2.67
CA GLY A 47 27.14 -2.90 3.57
C GLY A 47 27.12 -1.43 3.13
N GLU A 48 26.76 -1.14 1.89
CA GLU A 48 26.72 0.22 1.32
C GLU A 48 25.63 1.12 1.92
N ALA A 49 25.76 2.44 1.69
CA ALA A 49 24.89 3.50 2.20
C ALA A 49 23.52 3.59 1.49
N HIS A 50 22.77 2.49 1.48
CA HIS A 50 21.39 2.43 1.00
C HIS A 50 20.59 1.38 1.78
N THR A 51 19.27 1.41 1.65
CA THR A 51 18.40 0.42 2.29
C THR A 51 18.46 -0.94 1.59
N ALA A 52 18.25 -2.03 2.31
CA ALA A 52 18.32 -3.39 1.74
C ALA A 52 17.37 -3.65 0.53
N ASN A 53 16.32 -2.84 0.37
CA ASN A 53 15.37 -2.90 -0.75
C ASN A 53 15.76 -2.04 -1.97
N PHE A 54 16.89 -1.35 -1.92
CA PHE A 54 17.36 -0.50 -3.01
C PHE A 54 17.54 -1.30 -4.30
N THR A 55 16.96 -0.81 -5.39
CA THR A 55 16.89 -1.57 -6.64
C THR A 55 18.22 -1.70 -7.36
N GLY A 56 19.13 -0.73 -7.16
CA GLY A 56 20.48 -0.68 -7.72
C GLY A 56 21.55 -1.30 -6.83
N CYS A 57 21.16 -2.07 -5.80
CA CYS A 57 22.13 -2.78 -4.96
C CYS A 57 22.88 -3.83 -5.80
N SER A 58 24.21 -3.81 -5.78
CA SER A 58 25.09 -4.62 -6.64
C SER A 58 24.90 -6.14 -6.49
N ILE A 59 24.52 -6.58 -5.30
CA ILE A 59 24.30 -8.00 -4.96
C ILE A 59 22.84 -8.41 -5.07
N ARG A 60 21.94 -7.49 -5.46
CA ARG A 60 20.53 -7.82 -5.62
C ARG A 60 20.42 -8.84 -6.75
N PRO A 61 19.85 -10.04 -6.49
CA PRO A 61 19.72 -11.02 -7.55
C PRO A 61 18.84 -10.46 -8.66
N PRO A 62 19.16 -10.76 -9.93
CA PRO A 62 18.33 -10.37 -11.04
C PRO A 62 16.91 -10.88 -10.79
N ARG A 63 15.92 -10.06 -11.13
CA ARG A 63 14.55 -10.55 -11.14
C ARG A 63 14.53 -11.68 -12.15
N LYS A 64 14.40 -12.93 -11.68
CA LYS A 64 13.99 -14.03 -12.56
C LYS A 64 12.72 -13.51 -13.21
N GLY A 65 12.77 -13.32 -14.53
CA GLY A 65 11.69 -12.72 -15.28
C GLY A 65 10.39 -13.29 -14.76
N SER A 66 9.48 -12.42 -14.34
CA SER A 66 8.13 -12.87 -14.05
C SER A 66 7.69 -13.61 -15.29
N ARG A 67 7.62 -14.95 -15.24
CA ARG A 67 6.59 -15.65 -15.99
C ARG A 67 5.36 -14.80 -15.72
N ALA A 68 4.80 -14.19 -16.76
CA ALA A 68 3.71 -13.25 -16.62
C ALA A 68 2.68 -13.88 -15.70
N THR A 69 2.74 -13.54 -14.42
CA THR A 69 1.67 -13.79 -13.49
C THR A 69 0.61 -12.88 -14.06
N PRO A 70 -0.53 -13.41 -14.56
CA PRO A 70 -1.64 -12.55 -14.91
C PRO A 70 -1.78 -11.59 -13.74
N THR A 71 -1.77 -10.29 -14.04
CA THR A 71 -1.96 -9.24 -13.06
C THR A 71 -3.30 -9.52 -12.41
N ILE A 72 -3.31 -10.31 -11.33
CA ILE A 72 -4.37 -10.27 -10.35
C ILE A 72 -4.08 -8.96 -9.66
N THR A 73 -4.57 -7.88 -10.27
CA THR A 73 -4.94 -6.70 -9.51
C THR A 73 -5.75 -7.27 -8.33
N PRO A 74 -5.36 -7.02 -7.06
CA PRO A 74 -6.34 -7.22 -6.00
C PRO A 74 -7.60 -6.50 -6.47
N PRO A 75 -8.81 -7.09 -6.39
CA PRO A 75 -10.02 -6.40 -6.78
C PRO A 75 -10.06 -5.13 -5.94
N THR A 76 -9.62 -4.03 -6.53
CA THR A 76 -9.63 -2.73 -5.89
C THR A 76 -11.11 -2.49 -5.69
N THR A 77 -11.54 -2.39 -4.44
CA THR A 77 -12.88 -1.97 -4.04
C THR A 77 -13.22 -0.54 -4.52
N ALA A 78 -12.39 0.02 -5.41
CA ALA A 78 -12.64 1.22 -6.19
C ALA A 78 -13.93 1.13 -7.03
N GLY A 79 -14.33 -0.06 -7.50
CA GLY A 79 -15.56 -0.23 -8.26
C GLY A 79 -16.84 0.06 -7.46
N GLN A 80 -16.93 -0.41 -6.21
CA GLN A 80 -18.07 -0.11 -5.34
C GLN A 80 -18.02 1.33 -4.82
N ALA A 81 -16.83 1.81 -4.44
CA ALA A 81 -16.65 3.19 -3.98
C ALA A 81 -17.02 4.22 -5.06
N HIS A 82 -16.67 3.97 -6.33
CA HIS A 82 -17.00 4.88 -7.43
C HIS A 82 -18.52 4.97 -7.68
N ARG A 83 -19.26 3.85 -7.59
CA ARG A 83 -20.73 3.84 -7.76
C ARG A 83 -21.43 4.64 -6.67
N LEU A 84 -21.05 4.45 -5.40
CA LEU A 84 -21.63 5.20 -4.29
C LEU A 84 -21.38 6.71 -4.43
N VAL A 85 -20.16 7.11 -4.82
CA VAL A 85 -19.83 8.52 -5.04
C VAL A 85 -20.63 9.12 -6.20
N SER A 86 -20.91 8.35 -7.28
CA SER A 86 -21.76 8.80 -8.39
C SER A 86 -23.20 9.02 -7.95
N ILE A 87 -23.77 8.05 -7.21
CA ILE A 87 -25.14 8.15 -6.66
C ILE A 87 -25.26 9.36 -5.74
N ILE A 88 -24.30 9.58 -4.84
CA ILE A 88 -24.30 10.74 -3.94
C ILE A 88 -24.27 12.06 -4.73
N LYS A 89 -23.53 12.12 -5.84
CA LYS A 89 -23.47 13.30 -6.70
C LYS A 89 -24.81 13.55 -7.41
N GLU A 90 -25.42 12.49 -7.95
CA GLU A 90 -26.74 12.57 -8.60
C GLU A 90 -27.83 13.01 -7.62
N LEU A 91 -27.87 12.44 -6.41
CA LEU A 91 -28.81 12.83 -5.36
C LEU A 91 -28.64 14.31 -4.97
N LYS A 92 -27.40 14.81 -4.91
CA LYS A 92 -27.13 16.23 -4.63
C LYS A 92 -27.61 17.15 -5.75
N GLU A 93 -27.52 16.75 -7.01
CA GLU A 93 -28.04 17.55 -8.12
C GLU A 93 -29.57 17.52 -8.17
N LEU A 94 -30.20 16.38 -7.88
CA LEU A 94 -31.66 16.28 -7.79
C LEU A 94 -32.22 17.17 -6.67
N LEU A 95 -31.54 17.25 -5.53
CA LEU A 95 -31.95 18.14 -4.43
C LEU A 95 -31.75 19.63 -4.73
N LYS A 96 -31.02 20.00 -5.77
CA LYS A 96 -30.92 21.40 -6.24
C LYS A 96 -32.03 21.76 -7.24
N ASN A 97 -32.75 20.76 -7.77
CA ASN A 97 -33.80 21.00 -8.73
C ASN A 97 -35.07 21.54 -8.02
N ARG A 98 -35.40 22.80 -8.32
CA ARG A 98 -36.52 23.51 -7.72
C ARG A 98 -37.88 22.89 -8.06
N GLU A 99 -38.05 22.32 -9.25
CA GLU A 99 -39.30 21.66 -9.66
C GLU A 99 -39.52 20.36 -8.87
N VAL A 100 -38.46 19.59 -8.66
CA VAL A 100 -38.48 18.35 -7.85
C VAL A 100 -38.82 18.67 -6.39
N LEU A 101 -38.24 19.74 -5.84
CA LEU A 101 -38.55 20.19 -4.48
C LEU A 101 -40.01 20.68 -4.35
N GLN A 102 -40.52 21.40 -5.35
CA GLN A 102 -41.92 21.85 -5.36
C GLN A 102 -42.89 20.66 -5.43
N LEU A 103 -42.57 19.64 -6.24
CA LEU A 103 -43.36 18.41 -6.34
C LEU A 103 -43.35 17.62 -5.03
N LEU A 104 -42.19 17.42 -4.41
CA LEU A 104 -42.08 16.78 -3.10
C LEU A 104 -42.88 17.51 -2.02
N GLN A 105 -42.83 18.84 -2.01
CA GLN A 105 -43.62 19.66 -1.08
C GLN A 105 -45.12 19.61 -1.36
N ALA A 106 -45.55 19.37 -2.60
CA ALA A 106 -46.96 19.17 -2.94
C ALA A 106 -47.45 17.81 -2.42
N ILE A 107 -46.69 16.74 -2.69
CA ILE A 107 -46.99 15.38 -2.24
C ILE A 107 -47.08 15.30 -0.71
N MET A 108 -46.13 15.92 0.00
CA MET A 108 -46.13 15.95 1.47
C MET A 108 -47.22 16.84 2.08
N ARG A 109 -47.88 17.69 1.30
CA ARG A 109 -48.98 18.56 1.76
C ARG A 109 -50.36 17.95 1.54
N GLU A 110 -50.48 16.95 0.68
CA GLU A 110 -51.73 16.24 0.36
C GLU A 110 -51.91 14.94 1.19
N SER A 111 -50.97 14.63 2.09
CA SER A 111 -51.04 13.50 3.04
C SER A 111 -51.45 13.91 4.44
#